data_AF-A0A734I1X9-F1
#
_entry.id   AF-A0A734I1X9-F1
#
_cell.length_a   1.000
_cell.length_b   1.000
_cell.length_c   1.000
_cell.angle_alpha   90.00
_cell.angle_beta   90.00
_cell.angle_gamma   90.00
#
_symmetry.space_group_name_H-M   'P 1'
#
loop_
_entity.id
_entity.type
_entity.pdbx_description
1 polymer ?
#
loop_
_entity_poly.entity_id
_entity_poly.type
_entity_poly.pdbx_seq_one_letter_code
_entity_poly.pdbx_strand_id
1 'polypeptide(L)'
;SSHLETLKKYNITEQDLIQDPCINIAVAGFILSSNIKIRGNTWDAIGAYNAGYHNTPGATERRRLYAEKIKKTYIMLKKNAAQNN
;
A
#
# COMPACT_ATOMS: atom_id res chain seq x y z
N SER A 1 13.96 0.63 -0.58
CA SER A 1 12.66 0.09 -1.07
C SER A 1 12.84 -0.55 -2.45
N SER A 2 12.16 -1.66 -2.77
CA SER A 2 12.22 -2.31 -4.10
C SER A 2 11.57 -1.49 -5.23
N HIS A 3 10.78 -0.47 -4.89
CA HIS A 3 10.10 0.38 -5.87
C HIS A 3 10.97 1.55 -6.39
N LEU A 4 12.10 1.86 -5.74
CA LEU A 4 12.94 3.00 -6.10
C LEU A 4 13.44 2.95 -7.55
N GLU A 5 13.80 1.77 -8.06
CA GLU A 5 14.20 1.63 -9.47
C GLU A 5 13.07 1.93 -10.46
N THR A 6 11.81 1.66 -10.09
CA THR A 6 10.65 2.06 -10.90
C THR A 6 10.41 3.56 -10.81
N LEU A 7 10.59 4.15 -9.63
CA LEU A 7 10.35 5.57 -9.36
C LEU A 7 11.39 6.49 -10.01
N LYS A 8 12.64 6.02 -10.18
CA LYS A 8 13.67 6.72 -10.96
C LYS A 8 13.22 7.07 -12.38
N LYS A 9 12.38 6.24 -13.00
CA LYS A 9 11.83 6.52 -14.34
C LYS A 9 10.92 7.75 -14.38
N TYR A 10 10.42 8.16 -13.23
CA TYR A 10 9.60 9.36 -13.02
C TYR A 10 10.40 10.50 -12.37
N ASN A 11 11.74 10.38 -12.30
CA ASN A 11 12.63 11.31 -11.58
C ASN A 11 12.28 11.50 -10.10
N ILE A 12 11.66 10.49 -9.47
CA ILE A 12 11.34 10.51 -8.03
C ILE A 12 12.46 9.79 -7.28
N THR A 13 13.06 10.49 -6.32
CA THR A 13 14.13 9.99 -5.45
C THR A 13 13.58 9.55 -4.09
N GLU A 14 14.40 8.85 -3.31
CA GLU A 14 14.07 8.51 -1.92
C GLU A 14 13.92 9.77 -1.03
N GLN A 15 14.72 10.80 -1.32
CA GLN A 15 14.66 12.09 -0.61
C GLN A 15 13.29 12.75 -0.81
N ASP A 16 12.75 12.73 -2.03
CA ASP A 16 11.42 13.28 -2.34
C ASP A 16 10.32 12.56 -1.57
N LEU A 17 10.43 11.23 -1.43
CA LEU A 17 9.47 10.43 -0.65
C LEU A 17 9.48 10.76 0.85
N ILE A 18 10.62 11.20 1.38
CA ILE A 18 10.79 11.53 2.80
C ILE A 18 10.36 12.98 3.09
N GLN A 19 10.65 13.90 2.18
CA GLN A 19 10.49 15.34 2.41
C GLN A 19 9.16 15.88 1.89
N ASP A 20 8.58 15.28 0.85
CA ASP A 20 7.33 15.74 0.25
C ASP A 20 6.18 14.75 0.57
N PRO A 21 5.25 15.13 1.46
CA PRO A 21 4.12 14.29 1.82
C PRO A 21 3.14 14.07 0.67
N CYS A 22 3.05 15.00 -0.29
CA CYS A 22 2.20 14.87 -1.47
C CYS A 22 2.78 13.81 -2.43
N ILE A 23 4.10 13.84 -2.66
CA ILE A 23 4.78 12.79 -3.44
C ILE A 23 4.65 11.44 -2.73
N ASN A 24 4.85 11.40 -1.41
CA ASN A 24 4.73 10.18 -0.62
C ASN A 24 3.35 9.51 -0.81
N ILE A 25 2.27 10.26 -0.63
CA ILE A 25 0.91 9.70 -0.73
C ILE A 25 0.53 9.34 -2.17
N ALA A 26 0.98 10.13 -3.16
CA ALA A 26 0.74 9.83 -4.58
C ALA A 26 1.44 8.54 -5.01
N VAL A 27 2.71 8.36 -4.61
CA VAL A 27 3.48 7.14 -4.88
C VAL A 27 2.88 5.93 -4.18
N ALA A 28 2.44 6.07 -2.92
CA ALA A 28 1.75 5.00 -2.21
C ALA A 28 0.47 4.57 -2.96
N GLY A 29 -0.32 5.52 -3.44
CA GLY A 29 -1.51 5.27 -4.27
C GLY A 29 -1.18 4.58 -5.60
N PHE A 30 -0.10 5.00 -6.27
CA PHE A 30 0.36 4.37 -7.50
C PHE A 30 0.77 2.91 -7.31
N ILE A 31 1.55 2.60 -6.26
CA ILE A 31 1.97 1.24 -5.96
C ILE A 31 0.76 0.37 -5.58
N LEU A 32 -0.14 0.90 -4.75
CA LEU A 32 -1.34 0.17 -4.33
C LEU A 32 -2.28 -0.12 -5.51
N SER A 33 -2.51 0.87 -6.39
CA SER A 33 -3.34 0.67 -7.58
C SER A 33 -2.74 -0.36 -8.54
N SER A 34 -1.40 -0.40 -8.65
CA SER A 34 -0.70 -1.43 -9.42
C SER A 34 -0.92 -2.83 -8.83
N ASN A 35 -0.86 -2.98 -7.51
CA ASN A 35 -1.16 -4.25 -6.83
C ASN A 35 -2.60 -4.71 -7.08
N ILE A 36 -3.56 -3.78 -6.95
CA ILE A 36 -5.00 -4.05 -7.21
C ILE A 36 -5.23 -4.42 -8.67
N LYS A 37 -4.56 -3.76 -9.62
CA LYS A 37 -4.68 -4.08 -11.06
C LYS A 37 -4.25 -5.51 -11.37
N ILE A 38 -3.23 -6.03 -10.69
CA ILE A 38 -2.67 -7.36 -10.94
C ILE A 38 -3.47 -8.47 -10.25
N ARG A 39 -4.04 -8.22 -9.05
CA ARG A 39 -4.66 -9.26 -8.20
C ARG A 39 -6.12 -9.00 -7.84
N GLY A 40 -6.72 -7.96 -8.40
CA GLY A 40 -8.07 -7.52 -8.08
C GLY A 40 -8.13 -6.72 -6.77
N ASN A 41 -9.30 -6.14 -6.52
CA ASN A 41 -9.57 -5.36 -5.33
C ASN A 41 -9.80 -6.27 -4.10
N THR A 42 -8.71 -6.79 -3.54
CA THR A 42 -8.73 -7.76 -2.45
C THR A 42 -7.86 -7.32 -1.27
N TRP A 43 -8.15 -7.87 -0.09
CA TRP A 43 -7.32 -7.66 1.10
C TRP A 43 -5.91 -8.21 0.93
N ASP A 44 -5.72 -9.28 0.14
CA ASP A 44 -4.37 -9.78 -0.18
C ASP A 44 -3.57 -8.77 -1.00
N ALA A 45 -4.20 -8.06 -1.94
CA ALA A 45 -3.54 -6.99 -2.70
C ALA A 45 -3.06 -5.83 -1.81
N ILE A 46 -3.82 -5.52 -0.76
CA ILE A 46 -3.42 -4.55 0.28
C ILE A 46 -2.28 -5.12 1.12
N GLY A 47 -2.34 -6.38 1.53
CA GLY A 47 -1.27 -7.06 2.27
C GLY A 47 0.05 -7.09 1.50
N ALA A 48 -0.02 -7.30 0.18
CA ALA A 48 1.14 -7.37 -0.69
C ALA A 48 1.89 -6.05 -0.85
N TYR A 49 1.25 -4.90 -0.56
CA TYR A 49 1.96 -3.63 -0.45
C TYR A 49 3.10 -3.71 0.58
N ASN A 50 2.87 -4.42 1.70
CA ASN A 50 3.85 -4.53 2.79
C ASN A 50 4.85 -5.68 2.61
N ALA A 51 4.43 -6.81 2.05
CA ALA A 51 5.25 -8.02 2.01
C ALA A 51 5.57 -8.55 0.60
N GLY A 52 5.08 -7.89 -0.45
CA GLY A 52 5.19 -8.35 -1.83
C GLY A 52 4.45 -9.67 -2.09
N TYR A 53 4.58 -10.20 -3.31
CA TYR A 53 3.97 -11.47 -3.72
C TYR A 53 4.96 -12.65 -3.80
N HIS A 54 6.24 -12.42 -3.53
CA HIS A 54 7.23 -13.50 -3.54
C HIS A 54 6.91 -14.47 -2.40
N ASN A 55 6.84 -15.76 -2.71
CA ASN A 55 6.57 -16.85 -1.77
C ASN A 55 7.78 -17.14 -0.87
N THR A 56 8.25 -16.12 -0.14
CA THR A 56 9.24 -16.28 0.91
C THR A 56 8.57 -16.83 2.17
N PRO A 57 9.31 -17.55 3.04
CA PRO A 57 8.77 -18.01 4.32
C PRO A 57 8.07 -16.89 5.09
N GLY A 58 6.82 -17.15 5.48
CA GLY A 58 5.97 -16.21 6.21
C GLY A 58 5.40 -15.02 5.40
N ALA A 59 5.64 -14.91 4.09
CA ALA A 59 5.12 -13.80 3.28
C ALA A 59 3.58 -13.74 3.30
N THR A 60 2.91 -14.88 3.16
CA THR A 60 1.45 -14.98 3.21
C THR A 60 0.91 -14.51 4.56
N GLU A 61 1.56 -14.89 5.65
CA GLU A 61 1.14 -14.46 6.99
C GLU A 61 1.36 -12.96 7.20
N ARG A 62 2.51 -12.41 6.75
CA ARG A 62 2.76 -10.96 6.80
C ARG A 62 1.74 -10.17 5.98
N ARG A 63 1.32 -10.67 4.81
CA ARG A 63 0.25 -10.07 4.01
C ARG A 63 -1.07 -10.08 4.78
N ARG A 64 -1.45 -11.23 5.35
CA ARG A 64 -2.69 -11.39 6.13
C ARG A 64 -2.75 -10.42 7.31
N LEU A 65 -1.70 -10.40 8.14
CA LEU A 65 -1.62 -9.55 9.33
C LEU A 65 -1.70 -8.06 8.97
N TYR A 66 -0.98 -7.65 7.92
CA TYR A 66 -1.03 -6.27 7.47
C TYR A 66 -2.42 -5.90 6.92
N ALA A 67 -3.01 -6.77 6.10
CA ALA A 67 -4.34 -6.55 5.56
C ALA A 67 -5.41 -6.44 6.66
N GLU A 68 -5.34 -7.27 7.69
CA GLU A 68 -6.24 -7.20 8.86
C GLU A 68 -6.10 -5.89 9.62
N LYS A 69 -4.86 -5.42 9.82
CA LYS A 69 -4.59 -4.11 10.43
C LYS A 69 -5.27 -3.00 9.65
N ILE A 70 -5.07 -2.96 8.32
CA ILE A 70 -5.65 -1.92 7.47
C ILE A 70 -7.17 -2.04 7.40
N LYS A 71 -7.73 -3.25 7.34
CA LYS A 71 -9.17 -3.49 7.34
C LYS A 71 -9.86 -2.90 8.58
N LYS A 72 -9.28 -3.11 9.77
CA LYS A 72 -9.79 -2.55 11.02
C LYS A 72 -9.82 -1.02 10.95
N THR A 73 -8.72 -0.39 10.54
CA THR A 73 -8.64 1.07 10.38
C THR A 73 -9.65 1.59 9.37
N TYR A 74 -9.76 0.95 8.20
CA TYR A 74 -10.70 1.34 7.15
C TYR A 74 -12.16 1.33 7.63
N ILE A 75 -12.58 0.26 8.32
CA ILE A 75 -13.94 0.15 8.86
C ILE A 75 -14.21 1.27 9.88
N MET A 76 -13.26 1.55 10.77
CA MET A 76 -13.40 2.65 11.74
C MET A 76 -13.56 4.01 11.05
N LEU A 77 -12.71 4.29 10.05
CA LEU A 77 -12.79 5.54 9.28
C LEU A 77 -14.12 5.68 8.52
N LYS A 78 -14.59 4.60 7.90
CA LYS A 78 -15.89 4.57 7.20
C LYS A 78 -17.05 4.82 8.16
N LYS A 79 -17.02 4.22 9.35
CA LYS A 79 -18.03 4.46 10.39
C LYS A 79 -18.04 5.93 10.81
N ASN A 80 -16.86 6.50 11.12
CA ASN A 80 -16.76 7.90 11.55
C ASN A 80 -17.24 8.86 10.46
N ALA A 81 -16.88 8.61 9.20
CA ALA A 81 -17.35 9.43 8.07
C ALA A 81 -18.88 9.38 7.90
N ALA A 82 -19.51 8.23 8.19
CA ALA A 82 -20.97 8.09 8.14
C ALA A 82 -21.69 8.74 9.33
N GLN A 83 -21.00 8.97 10.46
CA GLN A 83 -21.58 9.67 11.62
C GLN A 83 -21.37 11.19 11.60
N ASN A 84 -20.47 11.68 10.76
CA ASN A 84 -20.17 13.09 10.57
C ASN A 84 -20.92 13.71 9.37
N ASN A 85 -21.90 12.99 8.82
CA ASN A 85 -22.76 13.40 7.71
C ASN A 85 -24.22 13.44 8.16
#